data_AF-A0A0M6XWD6-F1
#
_entry.id   AF-A0A0M6XWD6-F1
#
_cell.length_a   1.000
_cell.length_b   1.000
_cell.length_c   1.000
_cell.angle_alpha   90.00
_cell.angle_beta   90.00
_cell.angle_gamma   90.00
#
_symmetry.space_group_name_H-M   'P 1'
#
loop_
_entity.id
_entity.type
_entity.pdbx_description
1 polymer ?
#
loop_
_entity_poly.entity_id
_entity_poly.type
_entity_poly.pdbx_seq_one_letter_code
_entity_poly.pdbx_strand_id
1 'polypeptide(L)'
;MSYIIAHVAFDNTGTTYPVNCLRTDLKIGDEVVVKMNNRPLKWARISDINFLNWNCQNTIECLASEARFTQEGIILPPGQSRSVEGMARPYDLAVYLYRIGWIPRRPASKMYKMAYSAINKRQTSLILMRKNGIDVQIIEGLPVEEMKPNSVLSTSQGDGPFNRQTFHGSRDNILERTAKFGQSFLQNSENLEAMVKPIQTTKALPKPPPRVRDREDDLYSALGGDGGPIYLSDGVWLTSDGGAHDWGR
;
A
#
# COMPACT_ATOMS: atom_id res chain seq x y z
N MET A 1 7.26 -5.41 0.81
CA MET A 1 5.79 -5.38 0.81
C MET A 1 5.32 -4.76 -0.49
N SER A 2 4.60 -5.50 -1.33
CA SER A 2 3.87 -4.94 -2.47
C SER A 2 2.39 -4.86 -2.14
N TYR A 3 1.68 -3.89 -2.72
CA TYR A 3 0.23 -3.88 -2.65
C TYR A 3 -0.45 -4.53 -3.85
N ILE A 4 0.28 -4.67 -4.98
CA ILE A 4 -0.14 -5.44 -6.14
C ILE A 4 0.29 -6.89 -5.92
N ILE A 5 -0.69 -7.80 -5.90
CA ILE A 5 -0.48 -9.24 -5.69
C ILE A 5 -0.95 -9.97 -6.94
N ALA A 6 -0.03 -10.71 -7.56
CA ALA A 6 -0.36 -11.61 -8.64
C ALA A 6 -0.60 -13.01 -8.05
N HIS A 7 -1.64 -13.69 -8.53
CA HIS A 7 -1.85 -15.13 -8.27
C HIS A 7 -1.31 -15.87 -9.48
N VAL A 8 -0.31 -16.73 -9.26
CA VAL A 8 0.41 -17.43 -10.32
C VAL A 8 0.25 -18.94 -10.21
N ALA A 9 0.13 -19.62 -11.34
CA ALA A 9 0.15 -21.07 -11.44
C ALA A 9 1.54 -21.53 -11.91
N PHE A 10 2.19 -22.41 -11.15
CA PHE A 10 3.49 -22.98 -11.50
C PHE A 10 3.36 -24.22 -12.41
N ASP A 11 2.17 -24.76 -12.52
CA ASP A 11 1.82 -25.94 -13.28
C ASP A 11 0.40 -25.82 -13.83
N ASN A 12 -0.02 -26.80 -14.62
CA ASN A 12 -1.36 -26.83 -15.20
C ASN A 12 -2.41 -27.43 -14.24
N THR A 13 -2.11 -27.55 -12.94
CA THR A 13 -3.06 -28.15 -11.97
C THR A 13 -4.20 -27.21 -11.60
N GLY A 14 -4.13 -25.94 -12.01
CA GLY A 14 -5.09 -24.90 -11.65
C GLY A 14 -4.87 -24.32 -10.25
N THR A 15 -3.89 -24.82 -9.49
CA THR A 15 -3.54 -24.27 -8.17
C THR A 15 -2.76 -22.97 -8.33
N THR A 16 -3.28 -21.89 -7.76
CA THR A 16 -2.64 -20.56 -7.82
C THR A 16 -2.04 -20.15 -6.49
N TYR A 17 -0.90 -19.46 -6.53
CA TYR A 17 -0.18 -18.98 -5.36
C TYR A 17 0.00 -17.46 -5.41
N PRO A 18 -0.22 -16.73 -4.30
CA PRO A 18 -0.04 -15.29 -4.25
C PRO A 18 1.45 -14.93 -4.20
N VAL A 19 1.87 -13.99 -5.04
CA VAL A 19 3.24 -13.46 -5.11
C VAL A 19 3.22 -11.93 -5.20
N ASN A 20 4.24 -11.29 -4.64
CA ASN A 20 4.40 -9.84 -4.77
C ASN A 20 4.61 -9.49 -6.25
N CYS A 21 3.92 -8.46 -6.73
CA CYS A 21 4.12 -7.88 -8.05
C CYS A 21 4.56 -6.42 -7.90
N LEU A 22 5.69 -6.04 -8.49
CA LEU A 22 6.19 -4.65 -8.48
C LEU A 22 6.14 -4.02 -9.87
N ARG A 23 5.28 -4.55 -10.74
CA ARG A 23 5.13 -4.18 -12.13
C ARG A 23 3.67 -3.84 -12.43
N THR A 24 3.42 -2.74 -13.14
CA THR A 24 2.06 -2.33 -13.52
C THR A 24 1.67 -2.71 -14.94
N ASP A 25 2.64 -3.19 -15.74
CA ASP A 25 2.45 -3.61 -17.12
C ASP A 25 1.95 -5.05 -17.28
N LEU A 26 2.06 -5.88 -16.23
CA LEU A 26 1.65 -7.28 -16.23
C LEU A 26 0.13 -7.47 -16.26
N LYS A 27 -0.31 -8.52 -16.95
CA LYS A 27 -1.72 -8.87 -17.17
C LYS A 27 -1.99 -10.35 -16.89
N ILE A 28 -3.27 -10.67 -16.73
CA ILE A 28 -3.71 -12.07 -16.63
C ILE A 28 -3.33 -12.80 -17.92
N GLY A 29 -2.74 -13.98 -17.75
CA GLY A 29 -2.27 -14.82 -18.85
C GLY A 29 -0.79 -14.67 -19.15
N ASP A 30 -0.12 -13.60 -18.67
CA ASP A 30 1.32 -13.39 -18.89
C ASP A 30 2.15 -14.47 -18.21
N GLU A 31 3.24 -14.83 -18.87
CA GLU A 31 4.25 -15.75 -18.36
C GLU A 31 5.36 -14.96 -17.66
N VAL A 32 5.72 -15.39 -16.46
CA VAL A 32 6.64 -14.66 -15.59
C VAL A 32 7.66 -15.59 -14.95
N VAL A 33 8.78 -14.99 -14.55
CA VAL A 33 9.76 -15.63 -13.67
C VAL A 33 9.56 -15.12 -12.25
N VAL A 34 9.39 -16.05 -11.33
CA VAL A 34 9.17 -15.79 -9.91
C VAL A 34 10.45 -16.10 -9.14
N LYS A 35 10.92 -15.11 -8.39
CA LYS A 35 11.93 -15.29 -7.37
C LYS A 35 11.31 -15.90 -6.12
N MET A 36 11.70 -17.14 -5.87
CA MET A 36 11.29 -17.90 -4.71
C MET A 36 12.22 -17.59 -3.53
N ASN A 37 11.69 -17.54 -2.31
CA ASN A 37 12.53 -17.32 -1.13
C ASN A 37 13.52 -18.48 -0.94
N ASN A 38 14.83 -18.19 -1.01
CA ASN A 38 15.92 -19.15 -0.87
C ASN A 38 15.81 -20.42 -1.76
N ARG A 39 15.18 -20.28 -2.93
CA ARG A 39 14.99 -21.37 -3.89
C ARG A 39 15.30 -20.87 -5.31
N PRO A 40 15.55 -21.78 -6.27
CA PRO A 40 15.73 -21.40 -7.66
C PRO A 40 14.54 -20.62 -8.21
N LEU A 41 14.82 -19.80 -9.23
CA LEU A 41 13.80 -19.12 -10.01
C LEU A 41 12.82 -20.14 -10.61
N LYS A 42 11.55 -19.79 -10.68
CA LYS A 42 10.52 -20.63 -11.29
C LYS A 42 9.75 -19.86 -12.35
N TRP A 43 9.45 -20.54 -13.45
CA TRP A 43 8.47 -20.07 -14.41
C TRP A 43 7.05 -20.28 -13.85
N ALA A 44 6.17 -19.33 -14.12
CA ALA A 44 4.76 -19.40 -13.75
C ALA A 44 3.91 -18.57 -14.70
N ARG A 45 2.60 -18.80 -14.69
CA ARG A 45 1.62 -18.02 -15.44
C ARG A 45 0.70 -17.23 -14.52
N ILE A 46 0.47 -15.96 -14.80
CA ILE A 46 -0.45 -15.12 -14.04
C ILE A 46 -1.89 -15.55 -14.30
N SER A 47 -2.58 -15.95 -13.24
CA SER A 47 -3.99 -16.34 -13.25
C SER A 47 -4.91 -15.22 -12.77
N ASP A 48 -4.44 -14.38 -11.85
CA ASP A 48 -5.19 -13.21 -11.39
C ASP A 48 -4.27 -12.10 -10.86
N ILE A 49 -4.75 -10.85 -10.82
CA ILE A 49 -4.07 -9.70 -10.21
C ILE A 49 -5.07 -8.99 -9.29
N ASN A 50 -4.63 -8.76 -8.05
CA ASN A 50 -5.43 -8.14 -6.99
C ASN A 50 -4.63 -7.11 -6.20
N PHE A 51 -5.30 -6.09 -5.68
CA PHE A 51 -4.71 -5.07 -4.82
C PHE A 51 -5.03 -5.39 -3.36
N LEU A 52 -4.11 -6.07 -2.66
CA LEU A 52 -4.38 -6.67 -1.34
C LEU A 52 -3.48 -6.15 -0.22
N ASN A 53 -2.37 -5.47 -0.53
CA ASN A 53 -1.39 -5.06 0.48
C ASN A 53 -0.89 -6.21 1.36
N TRP A 54 -0.63 -7.36 0.74
CA TRP A 54 -0.19 -8.58 1.40
C TRP A 54 1.34 -8.71 1.34
N ASN A 55 1.94 -9.33 2.35
CA ASN A 55 3.37 -9.56 2.37
C ASN A 55 3.66 -10.99 1.92
N CYS A 56 3.81 -11.19 0.61
CA CYS A 56 4.17 -12.50 0.07
C CYS A 56 5.67 -12.78 0.25
N GLN A 57 6.03 -14.05 0.40
CA GLN A 57 7.44 -14.47 0.49
C GLN A 57 8.14 -14.48 -0.89
N ASN A 58 7.38 -14.70 -1.96
CA ASN A 58 7.88 -14.79 -3.33
C ASN A 58 7.49 -13.53 -4.09
N THR A 59 8.28 -13.18 -5.11
CA THR A 59 8.11 -11.93 -5.89
C THR A 59 8.32 -12.23 -7.37
N ILE A 60 7.52 -11.60 -8.24
CA ILE A 60 7.77 -11.63 -9.69
C ILE A 60 9.03 -10.82 -9.98
N GLU A 61 9.99 -11.46 -10.64
CA GLU A 61 11.28 -10.86 -10.96
C GLU A 61 11.30 -10.26 -12.38
N CYS A 62 10.60 -10.87 -13.34
CA CYS A 62 10.46 -10.35 -14.70
C CYS A 62 9.40 -11.12 -15.51
N LEU A 63 9.11 -10.64 -16.72
CA LEU A 63 8.43 -11.45 -17.74
C LEU A 63 9.31 -12.63 -18.16
N ALA A 64 8.70 -13.76 -18.55
CA ALA A 64 9.43 -14.92 -19.06
C ALA A 64 10.23 -14.57 -20.33
N SER A 65 9.70 -13.69 -21.18
CA SER A 65 10.39 -13.18 -22.38
C SER A 65 11.64 -12.35 -22.08
N GLU A 66 11.80 -11.86 -20.85
CA GLU A 66 12.97 -11.12 -20.38
C GLU A 66 14.01 -12.03 -19.70
N ALA A 67 13.79 -13.35 -19.68
CA ALA A 67 14.68 -14.34 -19.10
C ALA A 67 15.20 -15.33 -20.16
N ARG A 68 16.29 -16.03 -19.82
CA ARG A 68 16.83 -17.12 -20.63
C ARG A 68 16.61 -18.45 -19.92
N PHE A 69 16.02 -19.40 -20.63
CA PHE A 69 15.80 -20.76 -20.15
C PHE A 69 16.92 -21.66 -20.68
N THR A 70 17.75 -22.18 -19.79
CA THR A 70 18.85 -23.08 -20.13
C THR A 70 18.66 -24.43 -19.44
N GLN A 71 19.50 -25.41 -19.78
CA GLN A 71 19.49 -26.73 -19.11
C GLN A 71 19.88 -26.63 -17.63
N GLU A 72 20.62 -25.58 -17.25
CA GLU A 72 21.06 -25.31 -15.88
C GLU A 72 20.03 -24.55 -15.04
N GLY A 73 18.98 -24.01 -15.70
CA GLY A 73 17.88 -23.29 -15.04
C GLY A 73 17.51 -22.00 -15.75
N ILE A 74 16.93 -21.07 -15.00
CA ILE A 74 16.51 -19.75 -15.50
C ILE A 74 17.59 -18.73 -15.20
N ILE A 75 18.06 -18.03 -16.22
CA ILE A 75 19.07 -16.97 -16.12
C ILE A 75 18.41 -15.63 -16.41
N LEU A 76 18.72 -14.62 -15.60
CA LEU A 76 18.26 -13.24 -15.77
C LEU A 76 19.36 -12.40 -16.40
N PRO A 77 19.27 -12.02 -17.69
CA PRO A 77 20.29 -11.22 -18.33
C PRO A 77 20.38 -9.83 -17.67
N PRO A 78 21.59 -9.36 -17.30
CA PRO A 78 21.77 -8.06 -16.67
C PRO A 78 21.16 -6.92 -17.50
N GLY A 79 20.33 -6.08 -16.85
CA GLY A 79 19.70 -4.92 -17.48
C GLY A 79 18.52 -5.22 -18.42
N GLN A 80 18.19 -6.49 -18.66
CA GLN A 80 17.03 -6.88 -19.49
C GLN A 80 15.83 -7.32 -18.65
N SER A 81 16.08 -8.01 -17.54
CA SER A 81 15.04 -8.48 -16.62
C SER A 81 14.63 -7.35 -15.66
N ARG A 82 13.40 -6.83 -15.81
CA ARG A 82 12.90 -5.73 -14.97
C ARG A 82 12.03 -6.26 -13.84
N SER A 83 12.49 -6.11 -12.61
CA SER A 83 11.73 -6.48 -11.41
C SER A 83 10.76 -5.42 -10.92
N VAL A 84 10.95 -4.17 -11.35
CA VAL A 84 10.07 -3.04 -11.05
C VAL A 84 9.77 -2.29 -12.34
N GLU A 85 8.50 -2.03 -12.61
CA GLU A 85 8.03 -1.29 -13.79
C GLU A 85 6.76 -0.50 -13.42
N GLY A 86 6.70 0.75 -13.88
CA GLY A 86 5.58 1.65 -13.58
C GLY A 86 5.48 2.08 -12.11
N MET A 87 4.30 2.57 -11.71
CA MET A 87 4.07 3.12 -10.36
C MET A 87 3.50 2.04 -9.43
N ALA A 88 4.38 1.18 -8.93
CA ALA A 88 4.02 0.05 -8.09
C ALA A 88 4.34 0.26 -6.59
N ARG A 89 5.14 1.27 -6.22
CA ARG A 89 5.50 1.56 -4.82
C ARG A 89 5.06 2.96 -4.41
N PRO A 90 4.65 3.18 -3.14
CA PRO A 90 4.31 4.52 -2.64
C PRO A 90 5.43 5.55 -2.84
N TYR A 91 6.69 5.11 -2.78
CA TYR A 91 7.84 5.98 -3.04
C TYR A 91 7.88 6.49 -4.48
N ASP A 92 7.45 5.69 -5.46
CA ASP A 92 7.41 6.10 -6.86
C ASP A 92 6.40 7.25 -7.06
N LEU A 93 5.25 7.18 -6.36
CA LEU A 93 4.28 8.27 -6.32
C LEU A 93 4.84 9.52 -5.62
N ALA A 94 5.53 9.35 -4.50
CA ALA A 94 6.15 10.45 -3.75
C ALA A 94 7.16 11.23 -4.61
N VAL A 95 8.03 10.53 -5.34
CA VAL A 95 8.98 11.12 -6.29
C VAL A 95 8.24 11.82 -7.43
N TYR A 96 7.19 11.20 -7.97
CA TYR A 96 6.38 11.78 -9.03
C TYR A 96 5.73 13.10 -8.59
N LEU A 97 5.04 13.12 -7.45
CA LEU A 97 4.36 14.29 -6.89
C LEU A 97 5.34 15.44 -6.67
N TYR A 98 6.49 15.17 -6.06
CA TYR A 98 7.55 16.16 -5.88
C TYR A 98 7.99 16.77 -7.23
N ARG A 99 8.24 15.92 -8.23
CA ARG A 99 8.69 16.36 -9.56
C ARG A 99 7.67 17.23 -10.28
N ILE A 100 6.37 16.96 -10.11
CA ILE A 100 5.31 17.77 -10.74
C ILE A 100 4.93 19.02 -9.93
N GLY A 101 5.62 19.30 -8.83
CA GLY A 101 5.45 20.55 -8.07
C GLY A 101 4.53 20.47 -6.85
N TRP A 102 4.16 19.28 -6.40
CA TRP A 102 3.51 19.14 -5.09
C TRP A 102 4.51 19.38 -3.97
N ILE A 103 4.10 20.14 -2.96
CA ILE A 103 4.96 20.52 -1.84
C ILE A 103 4.95 19.40 -0.79
N PRO A 104 6.11 18.81 -0.45
CA PRO A 104 6.18 17.81 0.60
C PRO A 104 5.93 18.44 1.98
N ARG A 105 5.17 17.74 2.82
CA ARG A 105 4.75 18.18 4.15
C ARG A 105 5.10 17.13 5.20
N ARG A 106 5.33 17.58 6.44
CA ARG A 106 5.48 16.67 7.58
C ARG A 106 4.11 16.40 8.18
N PRO A 107 3.57 15.17 8.12
CA PRO A 107 2.28 14.90 8.74
C PRO A 107 2.37 15.05 10.27
N ALA A 108 1.38 15.70 10.88
CA ALA A 108 1.27 15.79 12.34
C ALA A 108 0.91 14.42 12.95
N SER A 109 0.07 13.65 12.28
CA SER A 109 -0.34 12.30 12.72
C SER A 109 0.66 11.23 12.29
N LYS A 110 1.04 10.35 13.24
CA LYS A 110 1.90 9.17 12.99
C LYS A 110 1.28 8.13 12.06
N MET A 111 -0.03 8.22 11.78
CA MET A 111 -0.74 7.34 10.84
C MET A 111 -0.22 7.50 9.41
N TYR A 112 0.14 8.73 9.03
CA TYR A 112 0.64 9.04 7.70
C TYR A 112 2.16 8.98 7.69
N LYS A 113 2.70 8.37 6.63
CA LYS A 113 4.15 8.25 6.41
C LYS A 113 4.68 9.38 5.54
N MET A 114 3.85 9.85 4.60
CA MET A 114 4.18 10.95 3.69
C MET A 114 2.93 11.81 3.49
N ALA A 115 3.12 13.11 3.32
CA ALA A 115 2.04 14.05 3.04
C ALA A 115 2.52 15.08 2.01
N TYR A 116 1.61 15.49 1.13
CA TYR A 116 1.86 16.47 0.09
C TYR A 116 0.70 17.46 0.02
N SER A 117 1.00 18.71 -0.32
CA SER A 117 0.00 19.73 -0.57
C SER A 117 0.25 20.43 -1.91
N ALA A 118 -0.82 20.84 -2.57
CA ALA A 118 -0.78 21.66 -3.77
C ALA A 118 -1.93 22.67 -3.74
N ILE A 119 -1.71 23.78 -4.44
CA ILE A 119 -2.71 24.82 -4.66
C ILE A 119 -2.93 24.94 -6.16
N ASN A 120 -4.19 25.05 -6.57
CA ASN A 120 -4.55 25.45 -7.93
C ASN A 120 -5.19 26.85 -7.88
N LYS A 121 -5.87 27.30 -8.95
CA LYS A 121 -6.45 28.65 -9.00
C LYS A 121 -7.54 28.92 -7.95
N ARG A 122 -8.16 27.87 -7.40
CA ARG A 122 -9.38 27.99 -6.58
C ARG A 122 -9.34 27.20 -5.28
N GLN A 123 -8.53 26.15 -5.22
CA GLN A 123 -8.60 25.12 -4.20
C GLN A 123 -7.20 24.75 -3.71
N THR A 124 -7.18 24.16 -2.53
CA THR A 124 -6.02 23.48 -1.95
C THR A 124 -6.31 21.99 -1.89
N SER A 125 -5.33 21.15 -2.22
CA SER A 125 -5.48 19.71 -2.06
C SER A 125 -4.34 19.10 -1.27
N LEU A 126 -4.68 18.08 -0.49
CA LEU A 126 -3.77 17.29 0.32
C LEU A 126 -3.79 15.84 -0.15
N ILE A 127 -2.61 15.24 -0.31
CA ILE A 127 -2.43 13.81 -0.54
C ILE A 127 -1.68 13.23 0.67
N LEU A 128 -2.32 12.32 1.39
CA LEU A 128 -1.85 11.74 2.64
C LEU A 128 -1.62 10.24 2.46
N MET A 129 -0.37 9.81 2.47
CA MET A 129 -0.02 8.40 2.27
C MET A 129 0.16 7.70 3.61
N ARG A 130 -0.63 6.65 3.86
CA ARG A 130 -0.53 5.78 5.04
C ARG A 130 -0.12 4.37 4.63
N LYS A 131 0.16 3.50 5.61
CA LYS A 131 0.63 2.12 5.36
C LYS A 131 -0.29 1.31 4.43
N ASN A 132 -1.60 1.51 4.55
CA ASN A 132 -2.63 0.69 3.89
C ASN A 132 -3.50 1.48 2.90
N GLY A 133 -3.03 2.61 2.40
CA GLY A 133 -3.83 3.43 1.49
C GLY A 133 -3.34 4.86 1.35
N ILE A 134 -4.12 5.62 0.58
CA ILE A 134 -3.90 7.03 0.32
C ILE A 134 -5.22 7.75 0.56
N ASP A 135 -5.16 8.81 1.34
CA ASP A 135 -6.31 9.66 1.59
C ASP A 135 -6.09 11.00 0.86
N VAL A 136 -7.13 11.50 0.20
CA VAL A 136 -7.08 12.76 -0.56
C VAL A 136 -8.12 13.71 -0.01
N GLN A 137 -7.72 14.95 0.24
CA GLN A 137 -8.62 16.01 0.63
C GLN A 137 -8.57 17.14 -0.41
N ILE A 138 -9.73 17.68 -0.76
CA ILE A 138 -9.87 18.88 -1.58
C ILE A 138 -10.56 19.91 -0.70
N ILE A 139 -9.95 21.07 -0.54
CA ILE A 139 -10.39 22.17 0.32
C ILE A 139 -10.68 23.35 -0.60
N GLU A 140 -11.88 23.91 -0.47
CA GLU A 140 -12.25 25.12 -1.19
C GLU A 140 -11.48 26.32 -0.66
N GLY A 141 -10.89 27.10 -1.56
CA GLY A 141 -10.10 28.27 -1.23
C GLY A 141 -8.59 28.03 -1.14
N LEU A 142 -7.89 29.15 -1.03
CA LEU A 142 -6.43 29.22 -0.90
C LEU A 142 -6.08 29.23 0.59
N PRO A 143 -4.91 28.68 0.98
CA PRO A 143 -4.53 28.67 2.38
C PRO A 143 -4.22 30.11 2.84
N VAL A 144 -4.57 30.40 4.10
CA VAL A 144 -4.27 31.70 4.73
C VAL A 144 -2.77 31.91 4.88
N GLU A 145 -2.03 30.82 5.11
CA GLU A 145 -0.57 30.84 5.23
C GLU A 145 0.10 30.15 4.04
N GLU A 146 1.30 30.61 3.70
CA GLU A 146 2.11 29.99 2.67
C GLU A 146 2.48 28.54 3.02
N MET A 147 2.30 27.65 2.04
CA MET A 147 2.66 26.24 2.21
C MET A 147 4.17 26.04 2.11
N LYS A 148 4.87 26.07 3.25
CA LYS A 148 6.31 25.80 3.31
C LYS A 148 6.65 24.30 3.19
N PRO A 149 7.66 23.91 2.38
CA PRO A 149 8.16 22.53 2.36
C PRO A 149 8.55 22.03 3.75
N ASN A 150 8.29 20.76 4.03
CA ASN A 150 8.63 20.07 5.29
C ASN A 150 8.03 20.66 6.57
N SER A 151 7.20 21.70 6.48
CA SER A 151 6.46 22.20 7.63
C SER A 151 5.31 21.25 8.00
N VAL A 152 4.86 21.37 9.25
CA VAL A 152 3.84 20.48 9.82
C VAL A 152 2.53 20.68 9.08
N LEU A 153 1.87 19.57 8.75
CA LEU A 153 0.51 19.54 8.23
C LEU A 153 -0.38 18.91 9.29
N SER A 154 -1.18 19.76 9.94
CA SER A 154 -2.34 19.32 10.70
C SER A 154 -3.53 19.27 9.74
N THR A 155 -4.31 18.20 9.80
CA THR A 155 -5.46 18.00 8.91
C THR A 155 -6.72 17.85 9.72
N SER A 156 -7.73 18.67 9.46
CA SER A 156 -9.09 18.45 9.95
C SER A 156 -9.92 17.81 8.82
N GLN A 157 -10.62 16.72 9.15
CA GLN A 157 -11.49 16.02 8.19
C GLN A 157 -12.75 16.83 7.83
N GLY A 158 -13.04 17.91 8.57
CA GLY A 158 -14.19 18.77 8.33
C GLY A 158 -13.98 19.85 7.27
N ASP A 159 -12.73 20.08 6.85
CA ASP A 159 -12.37 21.25 6.03
C ASP A 159 -12.72 21.08 4.53
N GLY A 160 -13.23 19.90 4.14
CA GLY A 160 -13.64 19.59 2.78
C GLY A 160 -13.76 18.08 2.53
N PRO A 161 -14.21 17.66 1.33
CA PRO A 161 -14.36 16.26 0.98
C PRO A 161 -13.09 15.44 1.24
N PHE A 162 -13.19 14.48 2.16
CA PHE A 162 -12.09 13.61 2.57
C PHE A 162 -12.28 12.19 2.00
N ASN A 163 -11.52 11.87 0.95
CA ASN A 163 -11.65 10.62 0.19
C ASN A 163 -10.59 9.61 0.65
N ARG A 164 -11.01 8.61 1.44
CA ARG A 164 -10.13 7.53 1.91
C ARG A 164 -10.04 6.39 0.91
N GLN A 165 -8.85 6.15 0.33
CA GLN A 165 -8.63 5.05 -0.61
C GLN A 165 -7.77 3.97 0.07
N THR A 166 -8.34 2.79 0.30
CA THR A 166 -7.62 1.64 0.86
C THR A 166 -6.96 0.82 -0.25
N PHE A 167 -5.71 0.39 -0.04
CA PHE A 167 -5.06 -0.52 -1.00
C PHE A 167 -5.80 -1.83 -1.13
N HIS A 168 -6.22 -2.39 0.02
CA HIS A 168 -6.98 -3.63 0.06
C HIS A 168 -8.36 -3.44 -0.58
N GLY A 169 -8.67 -4.32 -1.52
CA GLY A 169 -9.97 -4.36 -2.19
C GLY A 169 -10.20 -3.23 -3.18
N SER A 170 -9.15 -2.52 -3.58
CA SER A 170 -9.22 -1.66 -4.75
C SER A 170 -9.39 -2.49 -6.01
N ARG A 171 -10.14 -1.99 -6.98
CA ARG A 171 -10.20 -2.55 -8.34
C ARG A 171 -9.03 -2.10 -9.20
N ASP A 172 -8.50 -0.91 -8.94
CA ASP A 172 -7.52 -0.23 -9.79
C ASP A 172 -6.25 0.12 -8.99
N ASN A 173 -5.15 0.40 -9.70
CA ASN A 173 -3.91 0.91 -9.12
C ASN A 173 -4.13 2.31 -8.53
N ILE A 174 -4.24 2.39 -7.19
CA ILE A 174 -4.47 3.66 -6.49
C ILE A 174 -3.31 4.64 -6.64
N LEU A 175 -2.08 4.15 -6.81
CA LEU A 175 -0.91 5.02 -6.97
C LEU A 175 -0.99 5.79 -8.28
N GLU A 176 -1.16 5.08 -9.40
CA GLU A 176 -1.31 5.67 -10.73
C GLU A 176 -2.53 6.60 -10.81
N ARG A 177 -3.63 6.20 -10.18
CA ARG A 177 -4.83 7.02 -10.12
C ARG A 177 -4.61 8.31 -9.33
N THR A 178 -3.90 8.23 -8.21
CA THR A 178 -3.50 9.41 -7.42
C THR A 178 -2.52 10.30 -8.20
N ALA A 179 -1.62 9.71 -8.99
CA ALA A 179 -0.72 10.48 -9.85
C ALA A 179 -1.48 11.26 -10.93
N LYS A 180 -2.45 10.61 -11.59
CA LYS A 180 -3.34 11.27 -12.57
C LYS A 180 -4.12 12.41 -11.92
N PHE A 181 -4.72 12.17 -10.75
CA PHE A 181 -5.36 13.22 -9.95
C PHE A 181 -4.38 14.37 -9.65
N GLY A 182 -3.18 14.05 -9.18
CA GLY A 182 -2.16 15.04 -8.82
C GLY A 182 -1.78 15.96 -9.98
N GLN A 183 -1.69 15.42 -11.19
CA GLN A 183 -1.45 16.19 -12.40
C GLN A 183 -2.67 17.03 -12.81
N SER A 184 -3.86 16.44 -12.85
CA SER A 184 -5.10 17.13 -13.22
C SER A 184 -5.47 18.25 -12.25
N PHE A 185 -5.18 18.09 -10.97
CA PHE A 185 -5.40 19.11 -9.95
C PHE A 185 -4.61 20.39 -10.26
N LEU A 186 -3.32 20.27 -10.59
CA LEU A 186 -2.46 21.39 -10.96
C LEU A 186 -2.92 22.07 -12.26
N GLN A 187 -3.54 21.30 -13.15
CA GLN A 187 -4.09 21.80 -14.41
C GLN A 187 -5.46 22.48 -14.26
N ASN A 188 -6.05 22.50 -13.05
CA ASN A 188 -7.40 23.00 -12.80
C ASN A 188 -8.47 22.24 -13.60
N SER A 189 -8.26 20.94 -13.82
CA SER A 189 -9.25 20.09 -14.48
C SER A 189 -10.55 20.02 -13.68
N GLU A 190 -11.66 19.72 -14.37
CA GLU A 190 -12.95 19.48 -13.74
C GLU A 190 -13.07 18.03 -13.21
N ASN A 191 -14.10 17.78 -12.39
CA ASN A 191 -14.46 16.44 -11.89
C ASN A 191 -13.35 15.71 -11.10
N LEU A 192 -12.51 16.49 -10.40
CA LEU A 192 -11.38 16.00 -9.62
C LEU A 192 -11.79 14.99 -8.53
N GLU A 193 -12.94 15.17 -7.90
CA GLU A 193 -13.45 14.26 -6.87
C GLU A 193 -13.70 12.84 -7.40
N ALA A 194 -14.26 12.70 -8.60
CA ALA A 194 -14.51 11.38 -9.19
C ALA A 194 -13.20 10.61 -9.44
N MET A 195 -12.09 11.32 -9.64
CA MET A 195 -10.77 10.71 -9.82
C MET A 195 -10.23 10.09 -8.53
N VAL A 196 -10.76 10.43 -7.35
CA VAL A 196 -10.27 9.95 -6.04
C VAL A 196 -11.31 9.15 -5.25
N LYS A 197 -12.56 9.10 -5.72
CA LYS A 197 -13.61 8.23 -5.13
C LYS A 197 -13.19 6.76 -5.13
N PRO A 198 -13.17 6.04 -4.02
CA PRO A 198 -12.71 4.65 -3.99
C PRO A 198 -13.48 3.76 -4.98
N ILE A 199 -12.75 2.97 -5.78
CA ILE A 199 -13.35 1.98 -6.67
C ILE A 199 -13.04 0.61 -6.08
N GLN A 200 -14.04 0.00 -5.47
CA GLN A 200 -13.89 -1.30 -4.81
C GLN A 200 -14.08 -2.45 -5.79
N THR A 201 -13.33 -3.52 -5.59
CA THR A 201 -13.52 -4.77 -6.31
C THR A 201 -14.76 -5.51 -5.82
N THR A 202 -15.48 -6.17 -6.73
CA THR A 202 -16.57 -7.10 -6.40
C THR A 202 -16.08 -8.52 -6.12
N LYS A 203 -14.78 -8.79 -6.35
CA LYS A 203 -14.18 -10.10 -6.11
C LYS A 203 -14.24 -10.42 -4.62
N ALA A 204 -14.64 -11.66 -4.30
CA ALA A 204 -14.47 -12.20 -2.96
C ALA A 204 -12.97 -12.30 -2.67
N LEU A 205 -12.47 -11.43 -1.80
CA LEU A 205 -11.07 -11.44 -1.42
C LEU A 205 -10.80 -12.62 -0.50
N PRO A 206 -9.59 -13.22 -0.57
CA PRO A 206 -9.21 -14.25 0.38
C PRO A 206 -9.42 -13.69 1.79
N LYS A 207 -10.19 -14.39 2.61
CA LYS A 207 -10.28 -14.04 4.02
C LYS A 207 -8.86 -14.11 4.57
N PRO A 208 -8.39 -13.11 5.34
CA PRO A 208 -7.13 -13.26 6.05
C PRO A 208 -7.18 -14.61 6.77
N PRO A 209 -6.10 -15.41 6.77
CA PRO A 209 -6.09 -16.65 7.52
C PRO A 209 -6.58 -16.33 8.93
N PRO A 210 -7.50 -17.15 9.49
CA PRO A 210 -7.95 -16.93 10.85
C PRO A 210 -6.70 -16.71 11.68
N ARG A 211 -6.65 -15.60 12.43
CA ARG A 211 -5.52 -15.38 13.34
C ARG A 211 -5.48 -16.63 14.20
N VAL A 212 -4.50 -17.49 13.95
CA VAL A 212 -4.12 -18.52 14.89
C VAL A 212 -3.55 -17.70 16.03
N ARG A 213 -4.43 -17.31 16.95
CA ARG A 213 -4.05 -17.20 18.34
C ARG A 213 -3.59 -18.62 18.64
N ASP A 214 -2.30 -18.88 18.52
CA ASP A 214 -1.72 -19.96 19.29
C ASP A 214 -2.18 -19.67 20.72
N ARG A 215 -3.15 -20.44 21.18
CA ARG A 215 -3.26 -20.72 22.61
C ARG A 215 -1.92 -21.41 22.90
N GLU A 216 -0.97 -20.77 23.58
CA GLU A 216 -1.01 -20.70 25.05
C GLU A 216 -0.12 -19.61 25.67
N ASP A 217 0.21 -18.51 24.99
CA ASP A 217 0.89 -17.37 25.65
C ASP A 217 0.21 -16.05 25.29
N ASP A 218 -0.85 -15.71 26.03
CA ASP A 218 -1.34 -14.33 26.05
C ASP A 218 -0.26 -13.44 26.67
N LEU A 219 -0.14 -12.19 26.21
CA LEU A 219 0.83 -11.22 26.72
C LEU A 219 0.70 -11.06 28.25
N TYR A 220 -0.52 -11.22 28.76
CA TYR A 220 -0.83 -11.27 30.18
C TYR A 220 -0.12 -12.43 30.91
N SER A 221 -0.20 -13.64 30.37
CA SER A 221 0.50 -14.82 30.91
C SER A 221 2.02 -14.68 30.81
N ALA A 222 2.53 -14.16 29.69
CA ALA A 222 3.95 -13.94 29.47
C ALA A 222 4.58 -12.92 30.44
N LEU A 223 3.76 -12.01 30.98
CA LEU A 223 4.17 -11.01 31.97
C LEU A 223 3.93 -11.46 33.42
N GLY A 224 3.53 -12.72 33.64
CA GLY A 224 3.35 -13.30 34.98
C GLY A 224 1.99 -13.04 35.62
N GLY A 225 0.93 -12.85 34.83
CA GLY A 225 -0.41 -12.59 35.34
C GLY A 225 -0.98 -13.72 36.20
N ASP A 226 -1.39 -13.39 37.41
CA ASP A 226 -1.89 -14.30 38.45
C ASP A 226 -3.41 -14.19 38.70
N GLY A 227 -4.11 -13.46 37.82
CA GLY A 227 -5.50 -13.06 37.98
C GLY A 227 -5.68 -11.56 38.27
N GLY A 228 -4.61 -10.85 38.70
CA GLY A 228 -4.60 -9.40 38.88
C GLY A 228 -4.14 -8.62 37.64
N PRO A 229 -4.50 -7.33 37.50
CA PRO A 229 -3.99 -6.47 36.42
C PRO A 229 -2.47 -6.26 36.52
N ILE A 230 -1.77 -6.33 35.39
CA ILE A 230 -0.31 -6.14 35.31
C ILE A 230 -0.01 -4.73 34.82
N TYR A 231 0.79 -3.98 35.58
CA TYR A 231 1.22 -2.65 35.17
C TYR A 231 2.24 -2.74 34.03
N LEU A 232 2.00 -2.01 32.93
CA LEU A 232 2.92 -1.92 31.81
C LEU A 232 3.79 -0.65 31.90
N SER A 233 3.16 0.52 31.76
CA SER A 233 3.79 1.84 31.88
C SER A 233 2.73 2.95 31.80
N ASP A 234 3.06 4.15 32.28
CA ASP A 234 2.25 5.38 32.13
C ASP A 234 0.75 5.23 32.44
N GLY A 235 0.41 4.57 33.55
CA GLY A 235 -1.00 4.38 33.95
C GLY A 235 -1.73 3.25 33.21
N VAL A 236 -1.06 2.56 32.28
CA VAL A 236 -1.63 1.47 31.50
C VAL A 236 -1.45 0.14 32.22
N TRP A 237 -2.56 -0.58 32.36
CA TRP A 237 -2.68 -1.89 32.96
C TRP A 237 -3.18 -2.90 31.94
N LEU A 238 -2.61 -4.10 31.97
CA LEU A 238 -3.04 -5.24 31.17
C LEU A 238 -3.85 -6.20 32.05
N THR A 239 -5.06 -6.54 31.64
CA THR A 239 -5.98 -7.41 32.38
C THR A 239 -6.01 -8.83 31.80
N SER A 240 -6.53 -9.78 32.58
CA SER A 240 -6.54 -11.21 32.26
C SER A 240 -7.43 -11.60 31.08
N ASP A 241 -8.24 -10.68 30.57
CA ASP A 241 -9.03 -10.79 29.35
C ASP A 241 -8.28 -10.30 28.08
N GLY A 242 -7.03 -9.89 28.23
CA GLY A 242 -6.19 -9.33 27.17
C GLY A 242 -6.50 -7.86 26.85
N GLY A 243 -7.32 -7.20 27.67
CA GLY A 243 -7.60 -5.77 27.60
C GLY A 243 -6.45 -4.93 28.14
N ALA A 244 -6.12 -3.83 27.44
CA ALA A 244 -5.24 -2.80 27.97
C ALA A 244 -6.09 -1.60 28.39
N HIS A 245 -5.97 -1.21 29.65
CA HIS A 245 -6.75 -0.13 30.27
C HIS A 245 -5.84 0.94 30.81
N ASP A 246 -6.12 2.20 30.47
CA ASP A 246 -5.53 3.33 31.16
C ASP A 246 -6.36 3.62 32.41
N TRP A 247 -5.80 3.34 33.59
CA TRP A 247 -6.37 3.70 34.88
C TRP A 247 -5.57 4.83 35.54
N GLY A 248 -4.74 5.51 34.76
CA GLY A 248 -3.91 6.65 35.14
C GLY A 248 -4.53 8.00 34.81
N ARG A 249 -5.82 8.18 35.17
CA ARG A 249 -6.45 9.43 35.66
C ARG A 249 -7.83 9.14 36.23
#